data_AF-A0A3A9J998-F1
#
_entry.id   AF-A0A3A9J998-F1
#
_cell.length_a   1.000
_cell.length_b   1.000
_cell.length_c   1.000
_cell.angle_alpha   90.00
_cell.angle_beta   90.00
_cell.angle_gamma   90.00
#
_symmetry.space_group_name_H-M   'P 1'
#
loop_
_entity.id
_entity.type
_entity.pdbx_description
1 polymer ?
#
loop_
_entity_poly.entity_id
_entity_poly.type
_entity_poly.pdbx_seq_one_letter_code
_entity_poly.pdbx_strand_id
1 'polypeptide(L)' 'DCVHLHAFETGSELRAGLSSWISYYNAQRPHSALAGCIPDEADGAAEMERLAA' A
#
# COMPACT_ATOMS: atom_id res chain seq x y z
N ASP A 1 5.39 10.90 -3.17
CA ASP A 1 5.28 10.35 -4.53
C ASP A 1 3.85 10.30 -4.96
N CYS A 2 3.63 10.57 -6.25
CA CYS A 2 2.31 10.64 -6.88
C CYS A 2 2.31 9.70 -8.09
N VAL A 3 1.17 9.07 -8.40
CA VAL A 3 1.00 8.29 -9.63
C VAL A 3 0.47 9.21 -10.73
N HIS A 4 1.16 9.27 -11.88
CA HIS A 4 0.74 10.11 -13.01
C HIS A 4 -0.23 9.35 -13.93
N LEU A 5 -1.52 9.69 -13.84
CA LEU A 5 -2.59 8.95 -14.54
C LEU A 5 -2.45 8.99 -16.07
N HIS A 6 -1.97 10.09 -16.64
CA HIS A 6 -1.78 10.22 -18.09
C HIS A 6 -0.47 9.61 -18.61
N ALA A 7 0.31 8.94 -17.75
CA ALA A 7 1.49 8.20 -18.19
C ALA A 7 1.15 6.84 -18.81
N PHE A 8 -0.12 6.43 -18.74
CA PHE A 8 -0.60 5.14 -19.24
C PHE A 8 -1.43 5.36 -20.51
N GLU A 9 -1.18 4.54 -21.53
CA GLU A 9 -1.84 4.64 -22.83
C GLU A 9 -3.24 4.01 -22.77
N THR A 10 -3.41 2.99 -21.92
CA THR A 10 -4.69 2.28 -21.76
C THR A 10 -5.16 2.20 -20.32
N GLY A 11 -6.47 2.01 -20.13
CA GLY A 11 -7.05 1.76 -18.81
C GLY A 11 -6.55 0.45 -18.16
N SER A 12 -6.16 -0.55 -18.95
CA SER A 12 -5.53 -1.78 -18.44
C SER A 12 -4.14 -1.52 -17.87
N GLU A 13 -3.32 -0.72 -18.56
CA GLU A 13 -2.00 -0.34 -18.06
C GLU A 13 -2.11 0.51 -16.79
N LEU A 14 -3.05 1.45 -16.76
CA LEU A 14 -3.31 2.25 -15.56
C LEU A 14 -3.67 1.36 -14.36
N ARG A 15 -4.55 0.37 -14.55
CA ARG A 15 -4.92 -0.57 -13.48
C ARG A 15 -3.72 -1.39 -13.00
N ALA A 16 -2.90 -1.91 -13.92
CA ALA A 16 -1.70 -2.66 -13.57
C ALA A 16 -0.68 -1.78 -12.83
N GLY A 17 -0.44 -0.56 -13.30
CA GLY A 17 0.45 0.41 -12.68
C GLY A 17 -0.01 0.80 -11.28
N LEU A 18 -1.30 1.08 -11.10
CA LEU A 18 -1.88 1.40 -9.79
C LEU A 18 -1.77 0.22 -8.83
N SER A 19 -2.07 -0.99 -9.27
CA SER A 19 -1.93 -2.19 -8.43
C SER A 19 -0.49 -2.36 -7.97
N SER A 20 0.48 -2.21 -8.87
CA SER A 20 1.91 -2.29 -8.53
C SER A 20 2.31 -1.21 -7.52
N TRP A 21 1.85 0.03 -7.72
CA TRP A 21 2.16 1.15 -6.82
C TRP A 21 1.55 0.97 -5.42
N ILE A 22 0.31 0.49 -5.33
CA ILE A 22 -0.33 0.19 -4.04
C ILE A 22 0.42 -0.93 -3.31
N SER A 23 0.77 -2.03 -4.00
CA SER A 23 1.55 -3.11 -3.39
C SER A 23 2.91 -2.62 -2.90
N TYR A 24 3.61 -1.80 -3.68
CA TYR A 24 4.87 -1.19 -3.24
C TYR A 24 4.67 -0.31 -2.00
N TYR A 25 3.64 0.54 -1.99
CA TYR A 25 3.34 1.43 -0.88
C TYR A 25 3.11 0.63 0.41
N ASN A 26 2.21 -0.34 0.36
CA ASN A 26 1.85 -1.14 1.53
C ASN A 26 3.00 -1.99 2.07
N ALA A 27 3.87 -2.49 1.18
CA ALA A 27 4.94 -3.41 1.54
C ALA A 27 6.27 -2.74 1.91
N GLN A 28 6.50 -1.48 1.53
CA GLN A 28 7.85 -0.89 1.60
C GLN A 28 7.89 0.54 2.15
N ARG A 29 6.74 1.19 2.38
CA ARG A 29 6.70 2.59 2.82
C ARG A 29 6.43 2.70 4.31
N PRO A 30 7.46 2.98 5.14
CA PRO A 30 7.25 3.22 6.55
C PRO A 30 6.49 4.53 6.78
N HIS A 31 5.52 4.51 7.70
CA HIS A 31 4.70 5.68 8.02
C HIS A 31 4.92 6.14 9.45
N SER A 32 5.13 7.44 9.64
CA SER A 32 5.26 8.04 10.97
C SER A 32 4.01 7.84 11.85
N ALA A 33 2.82 7.85 11.25
CA ALA A 33 1.56 7.55 11.93
C ALA A 33 1.46 6.08 12.39
N LEU A 34 2.23 5.19 11.76
CA LEU A 34 2.32 3.76 12.10
C LEU A 34 3.64 3.46 12.85
N ALA A 35 4.18 4.44 13.58
CA ALA A 35 5.44 4.29 14.32
C ALA A 35 6.65 3.84 13.48
N GLY A 36 6.62 4.13 12.17
CA GLY A 36 7.66 3.71 11.22
C GLY A 36 7.43 2.32 10.61
N CYS A 37 6.35 1.62 10.93
CA CYS A 37 5.97 0.39 10.27
C CYS A 37 5.38 0.66 8.88
N ILE A 38 5.40 -0.36 8.03
CA ILE A 38 4.67 -0.36 6.76
C ILE A 38 3.19 -0.73 7.01
N PRO A 39 2.25 -0.34 6.13
CA PRO A 39 0.84 -0.68 6.26
C PRO A 39 0.56 -2.17 6.44
N ASP A 40 1.22 -3.05 5.67
CA ASP A 40 0.98 -4.50 5.77
C ASP A 40 1.34 -5.07 7.16
N GLU A 41 2.38 -4.54 7.80
CA GLU A 41 2.75 -4.92 9.17
C GLU A 41 1.72 -4.43 10.19
N ALA A 42 1.20 -3.21 10.01
CA ALA A 42 0.22 -2.63 10.91
C ALA A 42 -1.14 -3.35 10.82
N ASP A 43 -1.58 -3.71 9.61
CA ASP A 43 -2.81 -4.48 9.40
C ASP A 43 -2.69 -5.90 9.99
N GLY A 44 -1.55 -6.56 9.79
CA GLY A 44 -1.28 -7.86 10.42
C GLY A 44 -1.26 -7.79 11.95
N ALA A 45 -0.67 -6.74 12.52
CA ALA A 45 -0.68 -6.50 13.96
C ALA A 45 -2.10 -6.23 14.51
N ALA A 46 -2.90 -5.44 13.80
CA ALA A 46 -4.28 -5.13 14.18
C ALA A 46 -5.18 -6.38 14.10
N GLU A 47 -4.98 -7.25 13.12
CA GLU A 47 -5.71 -8.52 13.01
C GLU A 47 -5.34 -9.48 14.14
N MET A 48 -4.05 -9.60 14.46
CA MET A 48 -3.56 -10.37 15.61
C MET A 48 -4.18 -9.87 16.93
N GLU A 49 -4.28 -8.55 17.13
CA GLU A 49 -4.91 -7.95 18.31
C GLU A 49 -6.40 -8.27 18.38
N ARG A 50 -7.14 -8.18 17.26
CA ARG A 50 -8.56 -8.56 17.20
C ARG A 50 -8.81 -10.02 17.53
N LEU A 51 -7.94 -10.92 17.07
CA LEU A 51 -8.07 -12.36 17.33
C LEU A 51 -7.73 -12.75 18.79
N ALA A 52 -6.98 -11.90 19.50
CA ALA A 52 -6.56 -12.14 20.88
C ALA A 52 -7.51 -11.54 21.95
N ALA A 53 -8.51 -10.75 21.54
CA ALA A 53 -9.51 -10.11 22.39
C ALA A 53 -10.82 -10.90 22.47
#